data_AF-A0A963KN06-F1
#
_entry.id   AF-A0A963KN06-F1
#
_cell.length_a   1.000
_cell.length_b   1.000
_cell.length_c   1.000
_cell.angle_alpha   90.00
_cell.angle_beta   90.00
_cell.angle_gamma   90.00
#
_symmetry.space_group_name_H-M   'P 1'
#
loop_
_entity.id
_entity.type
_entity.pdbx_description
1 polymer ?
#
loop_
_entity_poly.entity_id
_entity_poly.type
_entity_poly.pdbx_seq_one_letter_code
_entity_poly.pdbx_strand_id
1 'polypeptide(L)' 'KDEKQKTVTLTVTGTERMQHLLQSAELLKAGDLYDSENVSLVHHVQEALRAHKLFTRDVDYLVNNGRVVIVDE' A
#
# COMPACT_ATOMS: atom_id res chain seq x y z
N LYS A 1 -11.32 -20.67 9.60
CA LYS A 1 -10.55 -20.25 8.40
C LYS A 1 -9.80 -18.98 8.77
N ASP A 2 -8.52 -18.93 8.44
CA ASP A 2 -7.61 -17.81 8.67
C ASP A 2 -7.93 -16.64 7.69
N GLU A 3 -9.20 -16.27 7.59
CA GLU A 3 -9.72 -15.20 6.72
C GLU A 3 -9.73 -13.84 7.44
N LYS A 4 -9.24 -13.77 8.69
CA LYS A 4 -9.34 -12.57 9.54
C LYS A 4 -8.14 -11.63 9.48
N GLN A 5 -7.02 -12.02 8.87
CA GLN A 5 -5.88 -11.12 8.69
C GLN A 5 -5.55 -10.98 7.21
N LYS A 6 -6.25 -10.02 6.56
CA LYS A 6 -5.90 -9.51 5.23
C LYS A 6 -4.56 -8.74 5.36
N THR A 7 -3.45 -9.47 5.45
CA THR A 7 -2.09 -8.92 5.51
C THR A 7 -1.41 -9.04 4.15
N VAL A 8 -0.67 -8.00 3.77
CA VAL A 8 0.17 -8.00 2.57
C VAL A 8 1.54 -7.46 2.91
N THR A 9 2.57 -8.07 2.35
CA THR A 9 3.97 -7.65 2.53
C THR A 9 4.65 -7.62 1.17
N LEU A 10 5.55 -6.67 0.97
CA LEU A 10 6.39 -6.63 -0.22
C LEU A 10 7.37 -7.81 -0.22
N THR A 11 7.61 -8.37 -1.40
CA THR A 11 8.76 -9.26 -1.60
C THR A 11 10.06 -8.46 -1.62
N VAL A 12 11.22 -9.13 -1.59
CA VAL A 12 12.53 -8.48 -1.72
C VAL A 12 12.61 -7.67 -3.02
N THR A 13 12.31 -8.29 -4.16
CA THR A 13 12.25 -7.61 -5.46
C THR A 13 11.20 -6.50 -5.50
N GLY A 14 10.07 -6.68 -4.80
CA GLY A 14 9.04 -5.66 -4.67
C GLY A 14 9.53 -4.42 -3.92
N THR A 15 10.31 -4.63 -2.87
CA THR A 15 10.96 -3.57 -2.09
C THR A 15 11.95 -2.80 -2.96
N GLU A 16 12.85 -3.49 -3.67
CA GLU A 16 13.84 -2.84 -4.56
C GLU A 16 13.17 -1.98 -5.62
N ARG A 17 12.13 -2.52 -6.28
CA ARG A 17 11.37 -1.78 -7.29
C ARG A 17 10.68 -0.55 -6.69
N MET A 18 10.09 -0.69 -5.51
CA MET A 18 9.43 0.41 -4.83
C MET A 18 10.43 1.51 -4.45
N GLN A 19 11.59 1.13 -3.93
CA GLN A 19 12.67 2.04 -3.60
C GLN A 19 13.12 2.85 -4.83
N HIS A 20 13.35 2.19 -5.97
CA HIS A 20 13.68 2.88 -7.22
C HIS A 20 12.60 3.87 -7.68
N LEU A 21 11.32 3.49 -7.57
CA LEU A 21 10.21 4.38 -7.93
C LEU A 21 10.14 5.60 -7.02
N LEU A 22 10.29 5.40 -5.70
CA LEU A 22 10.24 6.47 -4.71
C LEU A 22 11.44 7.42 -4.82
N GLN A 23 12.63 6.90 -5.14
CA GLN A 23 13.81 7.70 -5.45
C GLN A 23 13.60 8.54 -6.72
N SER A 24 13.08 7.92 -7.78
CA SER A 24 12.81 8.60 -9.06
C SER A 24 11.73 9.69 -8.92
N ALA A 25 10.85 9.56 -7.93
CA ALA A 25 9.82 10.55 -7.60
C ALA A 25 10.30 11.60 -6.58
N GLU A 26 11.58 11.55 -6.16
CA GLU A 26 12.16 12.43 -5.13
C GLU A 26 11.40 12.38 -3.77
N LEU A 27 10.72 11.26 -3.50
CA LEU A 27 9.94 11.02 -2.28
C LEU A 27 10.73 10.27 -1.21
N LEU A 28 11.73 9.48 -1.61
CA LEU A 28 12.58 8.75 -0.69
C LEU A 28 13.67 9.68 -0.14
N LYS A 29 13.71 9.85 1.18
CA LYS A 29 14.83 10.54 1.83
C LYS A 29 16.07 9.64 1.77
N ALA A 30 17.25 10.26 1.85
CA ALA A 30 18.53 9.56 1.80
C ALA A 30 18.53 8.29 2.68
N GLY A 31 19.08 7.20 2.16
CA GLY A 31 19.05 5.89 2.81
C GLY A 31 18.13 4.87 2.12
N ASP A 32 17.79 3.82 2.86
CA ASP A 32 16.94 2.72 2.41
C ASP A 32 15.47 2.94 2.76
N LEU A 33 14.59 2.16 2.11
CA LEU A 33 13.14 2.26 2.32
C LEU A 33 12.75 2.12 3.80
N TYR A 34 13.43 1.24 4.55
CA TYR A 34 13.08 0.93 5.94
C TYR A 34 13.81 1.79 6.99
N ASP A 35 14.52 2.83 6.57
CA ASP A 35 15.14 3.75 7.51
C ASP A 35 14.10 4.54 8.31
N SER A 36 14.47 4.94 9.53
CA SER A 36 13.58 5.64 10.47
C SER A 36 13.00 6.94 9.89
N GLU A 37 13.74 7.59 8.99
CA GLU A 37 13.32 8.80 8.29
C GLU A 37 12.21 8.57 7.26
N ASN A 38 12.06 7.31 6.81
CA ASN A 38 11.13 6.86 5.78
C ASN A 38 9.93 6.06 6.34
N VAL A 39 9.78 5.96 7.68
CA VAL A 39 8.70 5.18 8.34
C VAL A 39 7.31 5.53 7.83
N SER A 40 7.00 6.83 7.71
CA SER A 40 5.70 7.27 7.17
C SER A 40 5.52 6.83 5.71
N LEU A 41 6.58 6.86 4.91
CA LEU A 41 6.55 6.46 3.51
C LEU A 41 6.30 4.95 3.38
N VAL A 42 6.99 4.14 4.19
CA VAL A 42 6.78 2.69 4.28
C VAL A 42 5.33 2.38 4.63
N HIS A 43 4.78 3.09 5.62
CA HIS A 43 3.38 2.90 6.02
C HIS A 43 2.42 3.22 4.86
N HIS A 44 2.62 4.33 4.15
CA HIS A 44 1.79 4.68 2.99
C HIS A 44 1.89 3.65 1.86
N VAL A 45 3.09 3.13 1.58
CA VAL A 45 3.30 2.06 0.59
C VAL A 45 2.55 0.80 0.99
N GLN A 46 2.61 0.39 2.26
CA GLN A 46 1.93 -0.79 2.77
C GLN A 46 0.40 -0.63 2.68
N GLU A 47 -0.16 0.51 3.08
CA GLU A 47 -1.59 0.78 2.96
C GLU A 47 -2.06 0.84 1.50
N ALA A 48 -1.26 1.45 0.61
CA ALA A 48 -1.56 1.47 -0.83
C ALA A 48 -1.54 0.06 -1.44
N LEU A 49 -0.56 -0.77 -1.08
CA LEU A 49 -0.47 -2.15 -1.52
C LEU A 49 -1.66 -2.98 -1.02
N ARG A 50 -2.04 -2.77 0.24
CA ARG A 50 -3.19 -3.41 0.88
C ARG A 50 -4.48 -3.02 0.16
N ALA A 51 -4.72 -1.72 -0.03
CA ALA A 51 -5.86 -1.19 -0.78
C ALA A 51 -5.94 -1.79 -2.18
N HIS A 52 -4.80 -1.88 -2.88
CA HIS A 52 -4.77 -2.36 -4.27
C HIS A 52 -4.90 -3.88 -4.42
N LYS A 53 -4.48 -4.67 -3.43
CA LYS A 53 -4.49 -6.14 -3.51
C LYS A 53 -5.61 -6.83 -2.75
N LEU A 54 -6.12 -6.21 -1.70
CA LEU A 54 -7.06 -6.84 -0.76
C LEU A 54 -8.48 -6.27 -0.82
N PHE A 55 -8.65 -5.15 -1.54
CA PHE A 55 -9.94 -4.49 -1.72
C PHE A 55 -10.23 -4.30 -3.21
N THR A 56 -11.34 -4.83 -3.65
CA THR A 56 -11.78 -4.82 -5.05
C THR A 56 -12.98 -3.89 -5.19
N ARG A 57 -12.95 -3.02 -6.21
CA ARG A 57 -14.10 -2.18 -6.54
C ARG A 57 -15.28 -3.05 -6.93
N ASP A 58 -16.48 -2.63 -6.54
CA ASP A 58 -17.75 -3.33 -6.79
C ASP A 58 -17.91 -4.64 -5.97
N VAL A 59 -16.96 -4.94 -5.07
CA VAL A 59 -17.03 -6.05 -4.09
C VAL A 59 -16.85 -5.51 -2.68
N ASP A 60 -15.66 -4.98 -2.35
CA ASP A 60 -15.35 -4.47 -1.02
C ASP A 60 -15.71 -2.97 -0.87
N TYR A 61 -15.74 -2.22 -1.97
CA TYR A 61 -16.08 -0.79 -1.96
C TYR A 61 -16.68 -0.31 -3.29
N LEU A 62 -17.44 0.78 -3.22
CA LEU A 62 -18.04 1.48 -4.35
C LEU A 62 -17.52 2.92 -4.38
N VAL A 63 -17.44 3.50 -5.58
CA VAL A 63 -17.13 4.92 -5.77
C VAL A 63 -18.36 5.60 -6.35
N ASN A 64 -19.00 6.46 -5.57
CA ASN A 64 -20.20 7.19 -5.97
C ASN A 64 -20.02 8.69 -5.73
N ASN A 65 -20.19 9.51 -6.77
CA ASN A 65 -20.03 10.96 -6.71
C ASN A 65 -18.70 11.42 -6.06
N GLY A 66 -17.60 10.73 -6.37
CA GLY A 66 -16.27 11.02 -5.82
C GLY A 66 -16.07 10.60 -4.36
N ARG A 67 -17.04 9.90 -3.76
CA ARG A 67 -16.95 9.35 -2.41
C ARG A 67 -16.76 7.85 -2.46
N VAL A 68 -15.88 7.34 -1.60
CA VAL A 68 -15.69 5.90 -1.39
C VAL A 68 -16.69 5.44 -0.34
N VAL A 69 -17.52 4.45 -0.69
CA VAL A 69 -18.48 3.80 0.20
C VAL A 69 -18.02 2.36 0.39
N ILE A 70 -17.77 1.95 1.63
CA ILE A 70 -17.39 0.57 1.95
C ILE A 70 -18.66 -0.28 1.89
N VAL A 71 -18.58 -1.41 1.20
CA VAL A 71 -19.66 -2.39 1.15
C VAL A 71 -19.46 -3.32 2.35
N ASP A 72 -20.47 -3.42 3.21
CA ASP A 72 -20.52 -4.47 4.23
C ASP A 72 -21.16 -5.71 3.61
N GLU A 73 -20.57 -6.88 3.87
CA GLU A 73 -21.01 -8.17 3.33
C GLU A 73 -22.38 -8.59 3.89
#